data_AF-A0AAU8GBQ9-F1
#
_entry.id   AF-A0AAU8GBQ9-F1
#
_cell.length_a   1.000
_cell.length_b   1.000
_cell.length_c   1.000
_cell.angle_alpha   90.00
_cell.angle_beta   90.00
_cell.angle_gamma   90.00
#
_symmetry.space_group_name_H-M   'P 1'
#
loop_
_entity.id
_entity.type
_entity.pdbx_description
1 polymer ?
#
loop_
_entity_poly.entity_id
_entity_poly.type
_entity_poly.pdbx_seq_one_letter_code
_entity_poly.pdbx_strand_id
1 'polypeptide(L)'
;MDKAFDTLQAKGFLKAAKKAERVTGQGLVEGYVHTGGRVGALIELNCETDFVARTEEFKKLAHDIAMQVAAMCPLYLTEADRPADCEAEASAACLMTQPFIKDPSKTIKDLITDTIARTGENIRLKRFVRFELGG
;
A
#
# COMPACT_ATOMS: atom_id res chain seq x y z
N MET A 1 23.38 12.88 -6.07
CA MET A 1 22.07 12.21 -5.92
C MET A 1 22.07 11.26 -4.72
N ASP A 2 21.87 11.68 -3.47
CA ASP A 2 22.07 12.96 -2.77
C ASP A 2 21.78 12.70 -1.29
N LYS A 3 22.73 12.92 -0.37
CA LYS A 3 22.53 12.73 1.08
C LYS A 3 21.28 13.42 1.63
N ALA A 4 20.83 14.50 0.98
CA ALA A 4 19.60 15.20 1.29
C ALA A 4 18.35 14.34 1.04
N PHE A 5 18.32 13.57 -0.06
CA PHE A 5 17.23 12.66 -0.40
C PHE A 5 17.15 11.51 0.61
N ASP A 6 18.27 10.87 0.91
CA ASP A 6 18.35 9.78 1.90
C ASP A 6 17.90 10.26 3.28
N THR A 7 18.31 11.48 3.66
CA THR A 7 17.90 12.10 4.92
C THR A 7 16.38 12.36 4.96
N LEU A 8 15.78 12.79 3.84
CA LEU A 8 14.35 13.00 3.74
C LEU A 8 13.57 11.69 3.86
N GLN A 9 14.07 10.63 3.20
CA GLN A 9 13.46 9.30 3.27
C GLN A 9 13.52 8.75 4.71
N ALA A 10 14.69 8.80 5.35
CA ALA A 10 14.87 8.39 6.74
C ALA A 10 13.95 9.16 7.70
N LYS A 11 13.80 10.48 7.50
CA LYS A 11 12.85 11.31 8.26
C LYS A 11 11.40 10.91 8.01
N GLY A 12 11.06 10.50 6.78
CA GLY A 12 9.74 9.98 6.43
C GLY A 12 9.39 8.72 7.24
N PHE A 13 10.31 7.76 7.32
CA PHE A 13 10.13 6.56 8.15
C PHE A 13 9.91 6.89 9.62
N LEU A 14 10.69 7.82 10.18
CA LEU A 14 10.53 8.25 11.57
C LEU A 14 9.18 8.91 11.82
N LYS A 15 8.68 9.71 10.87
CA LYS A 15 7.34 10.33 10.96
C LYS A 15 6.25 9.26 10.92
N ALA A 16 6.36 8.28 10.03
CA ALA A 16 5.40 7.19 9.92
C ALA A 16 5.37 6.33 11.19
N ALA A 17 6.53 5.94 11.70
CA ALA A 17 6.63 5.15 12.94
C ALA A 17 5.97 5.86 14.14
N LYS A 18 6.18 7.17 14.30
CA LYS A 18 5.55 7.97 15.38
C LYS A 18 4.02 8.08 15.27
N LYS A 19 3.45 7.74 14.11
CA LYS A 19 2.02 7.88 13.82
C LYS A 19 1.30 6.53 13.73
N ALA A 20 2.04 5.42 13.73
CA ALA A 20 1.49 4.08 13.49
C ALA A 20 0.37 3.68 14.47
N GLU A 21 0.42 4.17 15.71
CA GLU A 21 -0.58 3.89 16.76
C GLU A 21 -1.83 4.78 16.67
N ARG A 22 -1.83 5.80 15.81
CA ARG A 22 -2.98 6.69 15.67
C ARG A 22 -4.14 5.99 14.98
N VAL A 23 -5.35 6.24 15.46
CA VAL A 23 -6.58 5.65 14.93
C VAL A 23 -6.85 6.16 13.52
N THR A 24 -7.02 5.24 12.57
CA THR A 24 -7.35 5.53 11.17
C THR A 24 -8.78 5.09 10.87
N GLY A 25 -9.76 5.93 11.21
CA GLY A 25 -11.18 5.64 11.05
C GLY A 25 -11.80 6.14 9.74
N GLN A 26 -11.08 6.95 8.97
CA GLN A 26 -11.51 7.47 7.67
C GLN A 26 -10.72 6.79 6.54
N GLY A 27 -11.05 7.05 5.27
CA GLY A 27 -10.32 6.46 4.15
C GLY A 27 -11.16 6.25 2.89
N LEU A 28 -10.71 5.33 2.04
CA LEU A 28 -11.38 4.92 0.81
C LEU A 28 -11.40 3.40 0.67
N VAL A 29 -12.49 2.92 0.08
CA VAL A 29 -12.50 1.61 -0.58
C VAL A 29 -12.28 1.88 -2.08
N GLU A 30 -11.16 1.42 -2.61
CA GLU A 30 -10.78 1.64 -4.01
C GLU A 30 -10.82 0.31 -4.78
N GLY A 31 -11.38 0.36 -5.98
CA GLY A 31 -11.49 -0.78 -6.87
C GLY A 31 -10.69 -0.57 -8.15
N TYR A 32 -10.01 -1.62 -8.60
CA TYR A 32 -9.35 -1.65 -9.89
C TYR A 32 -9.83 -2.86 -10.67
N VAL A 33 -10.32 -2.64 -11.89
CA VAL A 33 -10.68 -3.70 -12.84
C VAL A 33 -9.72 -3.59 -14.02
N HIS A 34 -8.93 -4.63 -14.25
CA HIS A 34 -7.99 -4.64 -15.35
C HIS A 34 -8.71 -4.69 -16.70
N THR A 35 -8.03 -4.27 -17.76
CA THR A 35 -8.57 -4.28 -19.12
C THR A 35 -9.04 -5.70 -19.49
N GLY A 36 -10.22 -5.78 -20.12
CA GLY A 36 -10.88 -7.05 -20.42
C GLY A 36 -11.69 -7.67 -19.28
N GLY A 37 -11.70 -7.06 -18.08
CA GLY A 37 -12.65 -7.42 -17.00
C GLY A 37 -12.43 -8.79 -16.36
N ARG A 38 -11.29 -9.45 -16.62
CA ARG A 38 -10.99 -10.80 -16.11
C ARG A 38 -10.33 -10.81 -14.74
N VAL A 39 -9.67 -9.71 -14.36
CA VAL A 39 -8.99 -9.56 -13.07
C VAL A 39 -9.46 -8.26 -12.43
N GLY A 40 -9.80 -8.33 -11.15
CA GLY A 40 -10.18 -7.17 -10.36
C GLY A 40 -9.63 -7.24 -8.95
N ALA A 41 -9.45 -6.08 -8.33
CA ALA A 41 -9.02 -5.96 -6.95
C ALA A 41 -9.84 -4.88 -6.23
N LEU A 42 -10.08 -5.10 -4.94
CA LEU A 42 -10.63 -4.11 -4.03
C LEU A 42 -9.70 -3.97 -2.84
N ILE A 43 -9.48 -2.74 -2.39
CA ILE A 43 -8.68 -2.44 -1.21
C ILE A 43 -9.44 -1.51 -0.27
N GLU A 44 -9.13 -1.58 1.03
CA GLU A 44 -9.53 -0.58 2.02
C GLU A 44 -8.28 0.12 2.55
N LEU A 45 -8.11 1.40 2.20
CA LEU A 45 -7.01 2.24 2.64
C LEU A 45 -7.55 3.28 3.61
N ASN A 46 -7.08 3.26 4.86
CA ASN A 46 -7.54 4.17 5.91
C ASN A 46 -6.54 5.30 6.17
N CYS A 47 -7.06 6.45 6.60
CA CYS A 47 -6.33 7.60 7.13
C CYS A 47 -7.02 8.17 8.39
N GLU A 48 -6.46 9.22 8.99
CA GLU A 48 -7.00 9.81 10.22
C GLU A 48 -8.27 10.65 9.92
N THR A 49 -8.27 11.43 8.83
CA THR A 49 -9.37 12.36 8.50
C THR A 49 -9.96 12.15 7.10
N ASP A 50 -11.20 12.60 6.90
CA ASP A 50 -11.85 12.58 5.58
C ASP A 50 -11.26 13.64 4.63
N PHE A 51 -10.60 14.67 5.16
CA PHE A 51 -9.87 15.66 4.38
C PHE A 51 -8.74 15.01 3.58
N VAL A 52 -7.89 14.20 4.22
CA VAL A 52 -6.80 13.49 3.51
C VAL A 52 -7.35 12.47 2.52
N ALA A 53 -8.41 11.74 2.88
CA ALA A 53 -9.06 10.76 2.01
C ALA A 53 -9.52 11.35 0.66
N ARG A 54 -9.84 12.65 0.62
CA ARG A 54 -10.31 13.34 -0.61
C ARG A 54 -9.20 13.95 -1.45
N THR A 55 -7.95 13.92 -0.99
CA THR A 55 -6.80 14.47 -1.74
C THR A 55 -6.44 13.59 -2.94
N GLU A 56 -5.95 14.20 -4.01
CA GLU A 56 -5.48 13.47 -5.19
C GLU A 56 -4.29 12.56 -4.89
N GLU A 57 -3.43 12.94 -3.94
CA GLU A 57 -2.32 12.11 -3.49
C GLU A 57 -2.80 10.80 -2.85
N PHE A 58 -3.79 10.87 -1.96
CA PHE A 58 -4.36 9.69 -1.31
C PHE A 58 -5.13 8.79 -2.28
N LYS A 59 -5.97 9.39 -3.15
CA LYS A 59 -6.69 8.65 -4.19
C LYS A 59 -5.74 7.93 -5.14
N LYS A 60 -4.67 8.60 -5.57
CA LYS A 60 -3.65 8.01 -6.44
C LYS A 60 -2.94 6.85 -5.75
N LEU A 61 -2.56 7.00 -4.47
CA LEU A 61 -1.98 5.91 -3.69
C LEU A 61 -2.92 4.70 -3.63
N ALA A 62 -4.20 4.92 -3.32
CA ALA A 62 -5.19 3.85 -3.27
C ALA A 62 -5.33 3.14 -4.63
N HIS A 63 -5.42 3.91 -5.72
CA HIS A 63 -5.51 3.37 -7.07
C HIS A 63 -4.28 2.54 -7.46
N ASP A 64 -3.08 3.07 -7.16
CA ASP A 64 -1.81 2.40 -7.45
C ASP A 64 -1.68 1.08 -6.67
N ILE A 65 -2.11 1.04 -5.40
CA ILE A 65 -2.16 -0.19 -4.59
C ILE A 65 -3.20 -1.17 -5.12
N ALA A 66 -4.39 -0.72 -5.54
CA ALA A 66 -5.40 -1.61 -6.10
C ALA A 66 -4.91 -2.27 -7.40
N MET A 67 -4.24 -1.51 -8.26
CA MET A 67 -3.61 -2.04 -9.46
C MET A 67 -2.43 -2.98 -9.15
N GLN A 68 -1.63 -2.68 -8.13
CA GLN A 68 -0.59 -3.59 -7.61
C GLN A 68 -1.19 -4.93 -7.22
N VAL A 69 -2.27 -4.94 -6.43
CA VAL A 69 -2.94 -6.17 -5.99
C VAL A 69 -3.42 -6.98 -7.19
N ALA A 70 -4.05 -6.34 -8.17
CA ALA A 70 -4.51 -7.02 -9.38
C ALA A 70 -3.36 -7.68 -10.16
N ALA A 71 -2.23 -6.98 -10.30
CA ALA A 71 -1.09 -7.43 -11.09
C ALA A 71 -0.21 -8.48 -10.39
N MET A 72 0.04 -8.32 -9.09
CA MET A 72 1.08 -9.08 -8.38
C MET A 72 0.53 -10.22 -7.52
N CYS A 73 -0.80 -10.37 -7.42
CA CYS A 73 -1.46 -11.46 -6.70
C CYS A 73 -0.87 -11.74 -5.29
N PRO A 74 -0.74 -10.73 -4.42
CA PRO A 74 -0.33 -10.96 -3.04
C PRO A 74 -1.32 -11.88 -2.33
N LEU A 75 -0.81 -12.71 -1.43
CA LEU A 75 -1.60 -13.62 -0.59
C LEU A 75 -1.85 -13.02 0.80
N TYR A 76 -0.90 -12.23 1.28
CA TYR A 76 -0.89 -11.67 2.64
C TYR A 76 -0.65 -10.16 2.58
N LEU A 77 -1.10 -9.45 3.61
CA LEU A 77 -0.84 -8.02 3.73
C LEU A 77 0.60 -7.80 4.18
N THR A 78 0.99 -8.43 5.28
CA THR A 78 2.31 -8.33 5.89
C THR A 78 2.93 -9.71 6.11
N GLU A 79 4.23 -9.74 6.39
CA GLU A 79 4.91 -10.97 6.81
C GLU A 79 4.35 -11.56 8.11
N ALA A 80 3.75 -10.73 8.99
CA ALA A 80 3.13 -11.22 10.21
C ALA A 80 1.82 -12.00 9.95
N ASP A 81 1.18 -11.75 8.81
CA ASP A 81 -0.04 -12.47 8.39
C ASP A 81 0.30 -13.78 7.65
N ARG A 82 1.58 -14.01 7.34
CA ARG A 82 2.05 -15.15 6.57
C ARG A 82 2.21 -16.40 7.46
N PRO A 83 1.61 -17.55 7.10
CA PRO A 83 1.87 -18.84 7.75
C PRO A 83 3.35 -19.23 7.69
N ALA A 84 3.83 -19.91 8.73
CA ALA A 84 5.23 -20.33 8.83
C ALA A 84 5.64 -21.37 7.76
N ASP A 85 4.68 -22.12 7.23
CA ASP A 85 4.82 -23.13 6.18
C ASP A 85 4.63 -22.56 4.76
N CYS A 86 4.43 -21.25 4.61
CA CYS A 86 4.30 -20.64 3.29
C CYS A 86 5.66 -20.65 2.55
N GLU A 87 5.72 -21.39 1.45
CA GLU A 87 6.93 -21.52 0.62
C GLU A 87 7.24 -20.28 -0.23
N ALA A 88 6.24 -19.42 -0.46
CA ALA A 88 6.42 -18.23 -1.29
C ALA A 88 7.26 -17.16 -0.58
N GLU A 89 8.22 -16.60 -1.32
CA GLU A 89 9.05 -15.47 -0.91
C GLU A 89 8.19 -14.30 -0.40
N ALA A 90 8.63 -13.63 0.67
CA ALA A 90 7.87 -12.51 1.25
C ALA A 90 7.64 -11.37 0.25
N SER A 91 8.65 -11.09 -0.58
CA SER A 91 8.58 -10.08 -1.65
C SER A 91 7.58 -10.43 -2.77
N ALA A 92 7.09 -11.66 -2.84
CA ALA A 92 6.04 -12.09 -3.77
C ALA A 92 4.70 -12.27 -3.03
N ALA A 93 4.69 -12.88 -1.84
CA ALA A 93 3.48 -13.24 -1.13
C ALA A 93 2.85 -12.07 -0.34
N CYS A 94 3.66 -11.15 0.17
CA CYS A 94 3.22 -10.09 1.08
C CYS A 94 3.17 -8.73 0.37
N LEU A 95 1.99 -8.12 0.28
CA LEU A 95 1.77 -6.87 -0.45
C LEU A 95 2.69 -5.73 0.02
N MET A 96 2.88 -5.57 1.33
CA MET A 96 3.67 -4.46 1.87
C MET A 96 5.15 -4.51 1.49
N THR A 97 5.69 -5.70 1.20
CA THR A 97 7.10 -5.92 0.83
C THR A 97 7.30 -6.06 -0.67
N GLN A 98 6.23 -6.12 -1.46
CA GLN A 98 6.33 -6.20 -2.91
C GLN A 98 6.97 -4.94 -3.49
N PRO A 99 7.85 -5.08 -4.49
CA PRO A 99 8.27 -3.98 -5.34
C PRO A 99 7.06 -3.39 -6.08
N PHE A 100 7.01 -2.07 -6.19
CA PHE A 100 5.93 -1.39 -6.87
C PHE A 100 6.04 -1.56 -8.39
N ILE A 101 4.96 -1.99 -9.03
CA ILE A 101 4.95 -2.29 -10.47
C ILE A 101 5.32 -1.11 -11.38
N LYS A 102 5.10 0.16 -10.95
CA LYS A 102 5.50 1.34 -11.75
C LYS A 102 6.93 1.80 -11.46
N ASP A 103 7.48 1.45 -10.30
CA ASP A 103 8.82 1.82 -9.86
C ASP A 103 9.36 0.76 -8.89
N PRO A 104 10.05 -0.28 -9.42
CA PRO A 104 10.55 -1.39 -8.60
C PRO A 104 11.62 -0.99 -7.58
N SER A 105 12.13 0.26 -7.62
CA SER A 105 13.06 0.76 -6.60
C SER A 105 12.39 1.02 -5.25
N LYS A 106 11.06 1.04 -5.20
CA LYS A 106 10.25 1.26 -4.00
C LYS A 106 9.33 0.09 -3.73
N THR A 107 9.11 -0.21 -2.46
CA THR A 107 8.06 -1.13 -2.02
C THR A 107 6.73 -0.40 -1.80
N ILE A 108 5.64 -1.15 -1.65
CA ILE A 108 4.34 -0.58 -1.25
C ILE A 108 4.41 0.09 0.12
N LYS A 109 5.19 -0.47 1.05
CA LYS A 109 5.44 0.17 2.36
C LYS A 109 6.12 1.52 2.21
N ASP A 110 7.05 1.68 1.26
CA ASP A 110 7.74 2.94 1.03
C ASP A 110 6.79 3.99 0.45
N LEU A 111 5.90 3.60 -0.48
CA LEU A 111 4.87 4.49 -1.01
C LEU A 111 3.96 5.03 0.09
N ILE A 112 3.46 4.14 0.96
CA ILE A 112 2.61 4.54 2.09
C ILE A 112 3.39 5.47 3.04
N THR A 113 4.64 5.13 3.35
CA THR A 113 5.50 5.94 4.22
C THR A 113 5.75 7.33 3.64
N ASP A 114 6.04 7.42 2.35
CA ASP A 114 6.25 8.67 1.64
C ASP A 114 4.99 9.55 1.70
N THR A 115 3.80 8.97 1.49
CA THR A 115 2.54 9.70 1.59
C THR A 115 2.23 10.12 3.03
N ILE A 116 2.55 9.30 4.05
CA ILE A 116 2.46 9.70 5.46
C ILE A 116 3.39 10.89 5.73
N ALA A 117 4.60 10.89 5.17
CA ALA A 117 5.56 11.96 5.36
C ALA A 117 5.09 13.30 4.75
N ARG A 118 4.35 13.24 3.63
CA ARG A 118 3.76 14.39 2.93
C ARG A 118 2.47 14.90 3.58
N THR A 119 1.53 14.01 3.87
CA THR A 119 0.22 14.36 4.45
C THR A 119 0.27 14.64 5.94
N GLY A 120 1.21 14.02 6.65
CA GLY A 120 1.31 14.12 8.11
C GLY A 120 0.27 13.29 8.87
N GLU A 121 -0.49 12.44 8.21
CA GLU A 121 -1.44 11.50 8.83
C GLU A 121 -0.93 10.07 8.80
N ASN A 122 -1.36 9.25 9.76
CA ASN A 122 -1.24 7.80 9.66
C ASN A 122 -2.06 7.28 8.48
N ILE A 123 -1.48 6.39 7.69
CA ILE A 123 -2.15 5.72 6.58
C ILE A 123 -1.94 4.22 6.74
N ARG A 124 -3.02 3.46 6.68
CA ARG A 124 -2.99 2.01 6.88
C ARG A 124 -3.81 1.32 5.81
N LEU A 125 -3.18 0.40 5.10
CA LEU A 125 -3.89 -0.57 4.27
C LEU A 125 -4.50 -1.63 5.20
N LYS A 126 -5.83 -1.72 5.24
CA LYS A 126 -6.55 -2.56 6.21
C LYS A 126 -6.78 -3.96 5.68
N ARG A 127 -7.18 -4.07 4.42
CA ARG A 127 -7.45 -5.33 3.73
C ARG A 127 -7.48 -5.12 2.23
N PHE A 128 -7.33 -6.22 1.51
CA PHE A 128 -7.55 -6.27 0.08
C PHE A 128 -8.21 -7.60 -0.29
N VAL A 129 -8.78 -7.66 -1.49
CA VAL A 129 -9.22 -8.88 -2.14
C VAL A 129 -8.90 -8.78 -3.62
N ARG A 130 -8.57 -9.91 -4.23
CA ARG A 130 -8.35 -10.05 -5.67
C ARG A 130 -9.28 -11.13 -6.20
N PHE A 131 -9.87 -10.88 -7.37
CA PHE A 131 -10.67 -11.83 -8.11
C PHE A 131 -10.06 -12.03 -9.49
N GLU A 132 -10.06 -13.27 -9.96
CA GLU A 132 -9.64 -13.65 -11.29
C GLU A 132 -10.63 -14.65 -11.89
N LEU A 133 -11.03 -14.43 -13.14
CA LEU A 133 -11.97 -15.30 -13.83
C LEU A 133 -11.33 -16.67 -14.08
N GLY A 134 -11.80 -17.68 -13.34
CA GLY A 134 -11.35 -19.07 -13.43
C GLY A 134 -10.07 -19.36 -12.64
N GLY A 135 -9.68 -18.47 -11.72
CA GLY A 135 -8.58 -18.67 -10.77
C GLY A 135 -8.99 -19.36 -9.48
#